data_AF-A0A357LKI7-F1
#
_entry.id   AF-A0A357LKI7-F1
#
_cell.length_a   1.000
_cell.length_b   1.000
_cell.length_c   1.000
_cell.angle_alpha   90.00
_cell.angle_beta   90.00
_cell.angle_gamma   90.00
#
_symmetry.space_group_name_H-M   'P 1'
#
loop_
_entity.id
_entity.type
_entity.pdbx_description
1 polymer ?
#
loop_
_entity_poly.entity_id
_entity_poly.type
_entity_poly.pdbx_seq_one_letter_code
_entity_poly.pdbx_strand_id
1 'polypeptide(L)'
;MGIVKLGIGLHDRVFGAVEGLAGNWFLGLAARIVFSSVLLVFFLNSVATKVGSGFPDMFILQIGAYAQILPSIAEAAGYDISAINLFPWKIIVLAGTCAEFVLPIMLLLGVFTRLTNVSLIGFIVVMSIVDIQFHGLDTASIGARFECVHDSVIADQQLLWIFPLIYLAVKGGWPISVDTILSKMRPQFYSPSAIRITDGITITTASKTRRLIVSRLKIRMLSSIENTGAAATIGTIVIMSPSNKAVFSENVARQNSVPAAKNQ
;
A
#
# COMPACT_ATOMS: atom_id res chain seq x y z
N MET A 1 -49.55 0.44 -11.90
CA MET A 1 -48.41 1.25 -12.37
C MET A 1 -47.82 2.19 -11.30
N GLY A 2 -48.62 2.84 -10.44
CA GLY A 2 -48.13 3.78 -9.41
C GLY A 2 -47.30 3.16 -8.26
N ILE A 3 -47.71 2.00 -7.74
CA ILE A 3 -46.98 1.26 -6.68
C ILE A 3 -45.57 0.85 -7.13
N VAL A 4 -45.41 0.44 -8.40
CA VAL A 4 -44.10 0.06 -8.95
C VAL A 4 -43.16 1.27 -9.02
N LYS A 5 -43.67 2.43 -9.46
CA LYS A 5 -42.88 3.68 -9.49
C LYS A 5 -42.49 4.17 -8.10
N LEU A 6 -43.39 4.04 -7.13
CA LEU A 6 -43.10 4.34 -5.71
C LEU A 6 -42.00 3.41 -5.18
N GLY A 7 -42.08 2.12 -5.50
CA GLY A 7 -41.07 1.12 -5.10
C GLY A 7 -39.69 1.42 -5.66
N ILE A 8 -39.58 1.77 -6.95
CA ILE A 8 -38.32 2.17 -7.59
C ILE A 8 -37.76 3.45 -6.95
N GLY A 9 -38.61 4.48 -6.75
CA GLY A 9 -38.15 5.73 -6.16
C GLY A 9 -37.71 5.60 -4.70
N LEU A 10 -38.32 4.69 -3.92
CA LEU A 10 -37.88 4.37 -2.56
C LEU A 10 -36.55 3.59 -2.59
N HIS A 11 -36.45 2.58 -3.45
CA HIS A 11 -35.22 1.81 -3.66
C HIS A 11 -34.04 2.74 -3.96
N ASP A 12 -34.16 3.61 -4.97
CA ASP A 12 -33.06 4.47 -5.41
C ASP A 12 -32.65 5.48 -4.34
N ARG A 13 -33.62 5.99 -3.56
CA ARG A 13 -33.33 6.89 -2.43
C ARG A 13 -32.58 6.17 -1.32
N VAL A 14 -33.01 4.97 -0.96
CA VAL A 14 -32.39 4.19 0.11
C VAL A 14 -30.97 3.77 -0.31
N PHE A 15 -30.81 3.16 -1.48
CA PHE A 15 -29.50 2.70 -1.93
C PHE A 15 -28.57 3.87 -2.29
N GLY A 16 -29.08 4.97 -2.83
CA GLY A 16 -28.29 6.18 -3.04
C GLY A 16 -27.79 6.79 -1.72
N ALA A 17 -28.60 6.78 -0.66
CA ALA A 17 -28.16 7.21 0.66
C ALA A 17 -27.10 6.27 1.26
N VAL A 18 -27.29 4.96 1.13
CA VAL A 18 -26.33 3.95 1.59
C VAL A 18 -25.00 4.09 0.85
N GLU A 19 -25.01 4.20 -0.47
CA GLU A 19 -23.80 4.41 -1.30
C GLU A 19 -23.08 5.70 -0.92
N GLY A 20 -23.82 6.78 -0.68
CA GLY A 20 -23.26 8.06 -0.24
C GLY A 20 -22.56 7.96 1.13
N LEU A 21 -23.15 7.24 2.08
CA LEU A 21 -22.59 7.04 3.43
C LEU A 21 -21.38 6.08 3.41
N ALA A 22 -21.50 4.96 2.68
CA ALA A 22 -20.46 3.95 2.55
C ALA A 22 -19.24 4.50 1.79
N GLY A 23 -19.47 5.34 0.79
CA GLY A 23 -18.46 5.93 -0.06
C GLY A 23 -17.47 4.89 -0.62
N ASN A 24 -16.30 5.37 -1.04
CA ASN A 24 -15.24 4.48 -1.57
C ASN A 24 -14.46 3.74 -0.47
N TRP A 25 -14.76 4.03 0.79
CA TRP A 25 -13.96 3.61 1.93
C TRP A 25 -14.54 2.33 2.54
N PHE A 26 -15.86 2.23 2.69
CA PHE A 26 -16.52 1.18 3.47
C PHE A 26 -16.13 -0.24 3.03
N LEU A 27 -16.27 -0.56 1.75
CA LEU A 27 -15.99 -1.91 1.22
C LEU A 27 -14.52 -2.34 1.42
N GLY A 28 -13.58 -1.39 1.33
CA GLY A 28 -12.16 -1.62 1.63
C GLY A 28 -11.91 -1.98 3.08
N LEU A 29 -12.56 -1.28 4.02
CA LEU A 29 -12.43 -1.57 5.44
C LEU A 29 -13.14 -2.88 5.80
N ALA A 30 -14.35 -3.08 5.27
CA ALA A 30 -15.13 -4.28 5.49
C ALA A 30 -14.38 -5.54 5.05
N ALA A 31 -13.78 -5.54 3.85
CA ALA A 31 -12.99 -6.67 3.37
C ALA A 31 -11.82 -7.02 4.31
N ARG A 32 -11.12 -6.01 4.86
CA ARG A 32 -10.05 -6.23 5.84
C ARG A 32 -10.58 -6.81 7.15
N ILE A 33 -11.63 -6.20 7.71
CA ILE A 33 -12.21 -6.65 8.97
C ILE A 33 -12.71 -8.08 8.84
N VAL A 34 -13.42 -8.41 7.76
CA VAL A 34 -13.90 -9.76 7.49
C VAL A 34 -12.73 -10.73 7.44
N PHE A 35 -11.72 -10.47 6.61
CA PHE A 35 -10.53 -11.33 6.54
C PHE A 35 -9.86 -11.49 7.92
N SER A 36 -9.55 -10.38 8.59
CA SER A 36 -8.87 -10.40 9.88
C SER A 36 -9.69 -11.08 10.97
N SER A 37 -11.01 -10.93 10.97
CA SER A 37 -11.90 -11.57 11.95
C SER A 37 -11.89 -13.10 11.85
N VAL A 38 -11.71 -13.63 10.63
CA VAL A 38 -11.71 -15.07 10.38
C VAL A 38 -10.31 -15.68 10.53
N LEU A 39 -9.27 -14.99 10.05
CA LEU A 39 -7.95 -15.60 9.85
C LEU A 39 -6.83 -15.09 10.75
N LEU A 40 -6.95 -13.89 11.34
CA LEU A 40 -5.83 -13.32 12.08
C LEU A 40 -5.47 -14.18 13.29
N VAL A 41 -6.46 -14.54 14.11
CA VAL A 41 -6.23 -15.37 15.31
C VAL A 41 -5.80 -16.79 14.92
N PHE A 42 -6.37 -17.33 13.84
CA PHE A 42 -5.97 -18.62 13.29
C PHE A 42 -4.47 -18.66 12.98
N PHE A 43 -3.96 -17.70 12.20
CA PHE A 43 -2.54 -17.63 11.85
C PHE A 43 -1.63 -17.36 13.05
N LEU A 44 -2.04 -16.47 13.96
CA LEU A 44 -1.25 -16.19 15.16
C LEU A 44 -1.11 -17.42 16.08
N ASN A 45 -2.21 -18.15 16.29
CA ASN A 45 -2.19 -19.39 17.06
C ASN A 45 -1.36 -20.46 16.36
N SER A 46 -1.48 -20.57 15.04
CA SER A 46 -0.72 -21.54 14.24
C SER A 46 0.79 -21.28 14.33
N VAL A 47 1.24 -20.02 14.20
CA VAL A 47 2.66 -19.65 14.36
C VAL A 47 3.17 -19.94 15.77
N ALA A 48 2.36 -19.66 16.80
CA ALA A 48 2.75 -19.90 18.19
C ALA A 48 3.09 -21.38 18.48
N THR A 49 2.59 -22.32 17.67
CA THR A 49 2.94 -23.75 17.78
C THR A 49 4.22 -24.14 17.03
N LYS A 50 4.76 -23.26 16.18
CA LYS A 50 5.93 -23.52 15.31
C LYS A 50 7.24 -22.93 15.85
N VAL A 51 7.16 -21.94 16.74
CA VAL A 51 8.32 -21.22 17.27
C VAL A 51 8.52 -21.48 18.76
N GLY A 52 9.73 -21.21 19.27
CA GLY A 52 10.01 -21.31 20.70
C GLY A 52 9.27 -20.25 21.54
N SER A 53 9.18 -20.50 22.85
CA SER A 53 8.57 -19.55 23.78
C SER A 53 9.58 -18.53 24.30
N GLY A 54 9.26 -17.25 24.19
CA GLY A 54 10.09 -16.16 24.75
C GLY A 54 11.12 -15.60 23.77
N PHE A 55 11.76 -14.49 24.14
CA PHE A 55 12.82 -13.87 23.35
C PHE A 55 14.18 -14.40 23.84
N PRO A 56 15.09 -14.87 22.95
CA PRO A 56 15.05 -14.83 21.49
C PRO A 56 14.46 -16.10 20.82
N ASP A 57 14.03 -17.10 21.59
CA ASP A 57 13.62 -18.41 21.08
C ASP A 57 12.41 -18.39 20.13
N MET A 58 11.62 -17.32 20.14
CA MET A 58 10.56 -17.06 19.15
C MET A 58 11.05 -16.92 17.70
N PHE A 59 12.36 -16.68 17.50
CA PHE A 59 12.97 -16.64 16.17
C PHE A 59 13.56 -17.99 15.76
N ILE A 60 13.50 -19.00 16.65
CA ILE A 60 14.04 -20.34 16.40
C ILE A 60 12.87 -21.26 16.06
N LEU A 61 12.94 -21.87 14.87
CA LEU A 61 11.99 -22.88 14.43
C LEU A 61 12.15 -24.15 15.24
N GLN A 62 11.03 -24.64 15.77
CA GLN A 62 10.98 -25.92 16.47
C GLN A 62 10.78 -27.06 15.49
N ILE A 63 11.09 -28.29 15.91
CA ILE A 63 10.84 -29.48 15.10
C ILE A 63 9.36 -29.60 14.71
N GLY A 64 8.46 -29.12 15.58
CA GLY A 64 7.02 -29.05 15.31
C GLY A 64 6.66 -28.24 14.07
N ALA A 65 7.45 -27.22 13.69
CA ALA A 65 7.24 -26.47 12.46
C ALA A 65 7.45 -27.34 11.21
N TYR A 66 8.46 -28.21 11.24
CA TYR A 66 8.74 -29.13 10.15
C TYR A 66 7.68 -30.22 10.07
N ALA A 67 7.25 -30.75 11.20
CA ALA A 67 6.16 -31.74 11.25
C ALA A 67 4.82 -31.16 10.76
N GLN A 68 4.55 -29.88 11.01
CA GLN A 68 3.32 -29.21 10.59
C GLN A 68 3.31 -28.74 9.14
N ILE A 69 4.47 -28.38 8.56
CA ILE A 69 4.53 -27.86 7.18
C ILE A 69 4.98 -28.94 6.20
N LEU A 70 5.88 -29.85 6.59
CA LEU A 70 6.45 -30.89 5.72
C LEU A 70 6.55 -32.24 6.48
N PRO A 71 5.41 -32.84 6.89
CA PRO A 71 5.39 -34.03 7.74
C PRO A 71 6.22 -35.19 7.17
N SER A 72 6.05 -35.53 5.89
CA SER A 72 6.79 -36.65 5.27
C SER A 72 8.31 -36.43 5.21
N ILE A 73 8.77 -35.18 5.14
CA ILE A 73 10.19 -34.83 5.18
C ILE A 73 10.73 -34.92 6.62
N ALA A 74 9.94 -34.45 7.61
CA ALA A 74 10.30 -34.56 9.02
C ALA A 74 10.40 -36.04 9.47
N GLU A 75 9.46 -36.87 9.03
CA GLU A 75 9.46 -38.31 9.28
C GLU A 75 10.66 -39.02 8.65
N ALA A 76 10.96 -38.72 7.38
CA ALA A 76 12.12 -39.30 6.69
C ALA A 76 13.46 -38.91 7.36
N ALA A 77 13.52 -37.75 8.01
CA ALA A 77 14.67 -37.30 8.79
C ALA A 77 14.65 -37.81 10.24
N GLY A 78 13.70 -38.66 10.64
CA GLY A 78 13.58 -39.17 12.01
C GLY A 78 13.32 -38.08 13.04
N TYR A 79 12.68 -36.97 12.64
CA TYR A 79 12.45 -35.78 13.45
C TYR A 79 13.73 -35.08 13.97
N ASP A 80 14.87 -35.28 13.29
CA ASP A 80 16.10 -34.51 13.55
C ASP A 80 16.23 -33.34 12.56
N ILE A 81 16.15 -32.11 13.07
CA ILE A 81 16.31 -30.88 12.27
C ILE A 81 17.69 -30.85 11.58
N SER A 82 18.73 -31.40 12.22
CA SER A 82 20.09 -31.40 11.69
C SER A 82 20.20 -32.26 10.43
N ALA A 83 19.40 -33.32 10.33
CA ALA A 83 19.34 -34.21 9.17
C ALA A 83 18.56 -33.63 7.98
N ILE A 84 17.80 -32.55 8.17
CA ILE A 84 17.03 -31.89 7.09
C ILE A 84 17.94 -30.93 6.30
N ASN A 85 17.99 -31.11 4.98
CA ASN A 85 18.73 -30.22 4.07
C ASN A 85 18.23 -28.76 4.14
N LEU A 86 19.16 -27.81 4.11
CA LEU A 86 18.85 -26.38 4.13
C LEU A 86 17.98 -25.97 2.94
N PHE A 87 18.40 -26.33 1.73
CA PHE A 87 17.63 -26.14 0.52
C PHE A 87 17.09 -27.49 0.03
N PRO A 88 15.79 -27.58 -0.33
CA PRO A 88 14.78 -26.52 -0.26
C PRO A 88 14.07 -26.41 1.11
N TRP A 89 14.17 -27.44 1.97
CA TRP A 89 13.20 -27.68 3.05
C TRP A 89 13.22 -26.66 4.17
N LYS A 90 14.39 -26.38 4.78
CA LYS A 90 14.47 -25.40 5.88
C LYS A 90 14.05 -23.99 5.43
N ILE A 91 14.37 -23.62 4.18
CA ILE A 91 13.97 -22.33 3.61
C ILE A 91 12.46 -22.26 3.43
N ILE A 92 11.81 -23.33 2.95
CA ILE A 92 10.35 -23.39 2.82
C ILE A 92 9.67 -23.21 4.18
N VAL A 93 10.10 -23.96 5.20
CA VAL A 93 9.51 -23.89 6.56
C VAL A 93 9.72 -22.51 7.18
N LEU A 94 10.91 -21.93 7.02
CA LEU A 94 11.20 -20.57 7.49
C LEU A 94 10.35 -19.52 6.78
N ALA A 95 10.34 -19.52 5.45
CA ALA A 95 9.57 -18.58 4.66
C ALA A 95 8.07 -18.70 4.94
N GLY A 96 7.56 -19.93 5.04
CA GLY A 96 6.17 -20.22 5.40
C GLY A 96 5.80 -19.68 6.77
N THR A 97 6.59 -20.00 7.81
CA THR A 97 6.35 -19.52 9.18
C THR A 97 6.42 -18.00 9.29
N CYS A 98 7.39 -17.36 8.62
CA CYS A 98 7.48 -15.91 8.58
C CYS A 98 6.28 -15.28 7.84
N ALA A 99 5.88 -15.83 6.70
CA ALA A 99 4.74 -15.34 5.93
C ALA A 99 3.42 -15.47 6.71
N GLU A 100 3.24 -16.60 7.42
CA GLU A 100 2.08 -16.89 8.26
C GLU A 100 1.89 -15.84 9.36
N PHE A 101 2.99 -15.31 9.92
CA PHE A 101 2.94 -14.25 10.93
C PHE A 101 2.82 -12.85 10.33
N VAL A 102 3.69 -12.51 9.38
CA VAL A 102 3.90 -11.13 8.93
C VAL A 102 2.77 -10.64 8.04
N LEU A 103 2.29 -11.47 7.10
CA LEU A 103 1.32 -11.04 6.09
C LEU A 103 -0.05 -10.66 6.68
N PRO A 104 -0.64 -11.43 7.63
CA PRO A 104 -1.92 -11.05 8.23
C PRO A 104 -1.85 -9.73 9.00
N ILE A 105 -0.72 -9.47 9.68
CA ILE A 105 -0.49 -8.23 10.42
C ILE A 105 -0.33 -7.05 9.44
N MET A 106 0.48 -7.21 8.39
CA MET A 106 0.63 -6.19 7.34
C MET A 106 -0.70 -5.88 6.66
N LEU A 107 -1.55 -6.88 6.45
CA LEU A 107 -2.88 -6.70 5.89
C LEU A 107 -3.77 -5.87 6.83
N LEU A 108 -3.81 -6.20 8.12
CA LEU A 108 -4.60 -5.48 9.11
C LEU A 108 -4.18 -4.01 9.18
N LEU A 109 -2.88 -3.74 9.25
CA LEU A 109 -2.34 -2.37 9.31
C LEU A 109 -2.43 -1.63 7.96
N GLY A 110 -2.53 -2.37 6.86
CA GLY A 110 -2.51 -1.81 5.51
C GLY A 110 -1.16 -1.25 5.12
N VAL A 111 -0.12 -2.07 5.34
CA VAL A 111 1.23 -1.86 4.84
C VAL A 111 1.37 -2.58 3.50
N PHE A 112 1.85 -1.86 2.48
CA PHE A 112 2.02 -2.35 1.10
C PHE A 112 0.81 -3.15 0.60
N THR A 113 -0.39 -2.64 0.84
CA THR A 113 -1.67 -3.36 0.72
C THR A 113 -1.72 -4.23 -0.53
N ARG A 114 -1.44 -3.68 -1.71
CA ARG A 114 -1.52 -4.44 -2.97
C ARG A 114 -0.58 -5.64 -2.97
N LEU A 115 0.68 -5.42 -2.60
CA LEU A 115 1.70 -6.47 -2.54
C LEU A 115 1.36 -7.48 -1.46
N THR A 116 0.98 -7.04 -0.26
CA THR A 116 0.61 -7.91 0.87
C THR A 116 -0.55 -8.84 0.50
N ASN A 117 -1.58 -8.33 -0.18
CA ASN A 117 -2.71 -9.17 -0.60
C ASN A 117 -2.31 -10.19 -1.67
N VAL A 118 -1.49 -9.81 -2.66
CA VAL A 118 -0.98 -10.75 -3.66
C VAL A 118 -0.10 -11.82 -3.01
N SER A 119 0.79 -11.43 -2.09
CA SER A 119 1.62 -12.37 -1.34
C SER A 119 0.80 -13.33 -0.49
N LEU A 120 -0.27 -12.85 0.14
CA LEU A 120 -1.14 -13.69 0.97
C LEU A 120 -2.00 -14.66 0.13
N ILE A 121 -2.42 -14.27 -1.07
CA ILE A 121 -3.01 -15.19 -2.05
C ILE A 121 -2.00 -16.26 -2.45
N GLY A 122 -0.77 -15.87 -2.79
CA GLY A 122 0.30 -16.82 -3.11
C GLY A 122 0.60 -17.77 -1.94
N PHE A 123 0.59 -17.27 -0.71
CA PHE A 123 0.76 -18.06 0.50
C PHE A 123 -0.36 -19.09 0.68
N ILE A 124 -1.63 -18.70 0.49
CA ILE A 124 -2.77 -19.64 0.53
C ILE A 124 -2.60 -20.72 -0.54
N VAL A 125 -2.19 -20.37 -1.77
CA VAL A 125 -1.94 -21.36 -2.83
C VAL A 125 -0.83 -22.34 -2.47
N VAL A 126 0.28 -21.84 -1.90
CA VAL A 126 1.38 -22.70 -1.43
C VAL A 126 0.90 -23.61 -0.30
N MET A 127 0.09 -23.10 0.63
CA MET A 127 -0.56 -23.90 1.67
C MET A 127 -1.41 -25.02 1.06
N SER A 128 -2.25 -24.74 0.06
CA SER A 128 -3.04 -25.79 -0.62
C SER A 128 -2.15 -26.87 -1.24
N ILE A 129 -1.03 -26.46 -1.87
CA ILE A 129 -0.07 -27.40 -2.47
C ILE A 129 0.55 -28.27 -1.37
N VAL A 130 0.95 -27.66 -0.25
CA VAL A 130 1.54 -28.36 0.88
C VAL A 130 0.56 -29.36 1.49
N ASP A 131 -0.69 -28.94 1.70
CA ASP A 131 -1.72 -29.79 2.28
C ASP A 131 -2.06 -30.99 1.38
N ILE A 132 -2.09 -30.81 0.06
CA ILE A 132 -2.33 -31.90 -0.89
C ILE A 132 -1.12 -32.84 -0.97
N GLN A 133 0.09 -32.29 -1.11
CA GLN A 133 1.28 -33.09 -1.43
C GLN A 133 1.95 -33.73 -0.22
N PHE A 134 1.94 -33.05 0.93
CA PHE A 134 2.65 -33.47 2.13
C PHE A 134 1.71 -33.95 3.23
N HIS A 135 0.52 -33.38 3.37
CA HIS A 135 -0.49 -33.89 4.32
C HIS A 135 -1.41 -34.95 3.74
N GLY A 136 -1.43 -35.12 2.40
CA GLY A 136 -2.24 -36.15 1.75
C GLY A 136 -3.73 -35.99 2.00
N LEU A 137 -4.23 -34.74 2.00
CA LEU A 137 -5.64 -34.44 2.21
C LEU A 137 -6.54 -35.32 1.34
N ASP A 138 -7.64 -35.77 1.94
CA ASP A 138 -8.62 -36.61 1.27
C ASP A 138 -9.45 -35.80 0.26
N THR A 139 -10.15 -36.52 -0.61
CA THR A 139 -10.94 -35.89 -1.68
C THR A 139 -12.06 -34.99 -1.15
N ALA A 140 -12.61 -35.28 0.04
CA ALA A 140 -13.65 -34.43 0.62
C ALA A 140 -13.07 -33.11 1.14
N SER A 141 -11.90 -33.12 1.80
CA SER A 141 -11.23 -31.88 2.24
C SER A 141 -10.76 -31.01 1.08
N ILE A 142 -10.40 -31.62 -0.05
CA ILE A 142 -10.12 -30.89 -1.29
C ILE A 142 -11.42 -30.30 -1.86
N GLY A 143 -12.47 -31.12 -1.92
CA GLY A 143 -13.80 -30.77 -2.41
C GLY A 143 -13.89 -30.58 -3.92
N ALA A 144 -15.11 -30.39 -4.41
CA ALA A 144 -15.37 -29.91 -5.76
C ALA A 144 -16.04 -28.53 -5.73
N ARG A 145 -16.00 -27.82 -6.86
CA ARG A 145 -16.69 -26.52 -6.96
C ARG A 145 -18.16 -26.75 -7.24
N PHE A 146 -19.02 -25.90 -6.68
CA PHE A 146 -20.48 -25.92 -6.85
C PHE A 146 -21.16 -27.13 -6.22
N GLU A 147 -20.67 -27.56 -5.05
CA GLU A 147 -21.33 -28.58 -4.24
C GLU A 147 -22.49 -27.98 -3.42
N CYS A 148 -23.46 -28.83 -3.07
CA CYS A 148 -24.60 -28.39 -2.25
C CYS A 148 -24.17 -28.12 -0.79
N VAL A 149 -23.15 -28.85 -0.33
CA VAL A 149 -22.54 -28.72 0.99
C VAL A 149 -21.22 -27.99 0.79
N HIS A 150 -20.97 -26.95 1.60
CA HIS A 150 -19.82 -26.04 1.45
C HIS A 150 -18.86 -26.20 2.63
N ASP A 151 -18.36 -27.41 2.86
CA ASP A 151 -17.50 -27.77 4.00
C ASP A 151 -16.06 -28.12 3.60
N SER A 152 -15.73 -28.02 2.30
CA SER A 152 -14.38 -28.31 1.82
C SER A 152 -13.38 -27.22 2.23
N VAL A 153 -12.25 -27.65 2.79
CA VAL A 153 -11.20 -26.74 3.29
C VAL A 153 -10.51 -26.02 2.14
N ILE A 154 -10.33 -26.68 0.99
CA ILE A 154 -9.65 -26.07 -0.16
C ILE A 154 -10.64 -25.40 -1.10
N ALA A 155 -11.58 -26.12 -1.72
CA ALA A 155 -12.39 -25.56 -2.79
C ALA A 155 -13.30 -24.41 -2.33
N ASP A 156 -13.95 -24.54 -1.18
CA ASP A 156 -14.91 -23.53 -0.68
C ASP A 156 -14.27 -22.52 0.26
N GLN A 157 -13.61 -23.00 1.31
CA GLN A 157 -13.12 -22.13 2.38
C GLN A 157 -12.01 -21.19 1.87
N GLN A 158 -11.02 -21.69 1.12
CA GLN A 158 -9.97 -20.82 0.57
C GLN A 158 -10.51 -19.86 -0.51
N LEU A 159 -11.55 -20.25 -1.26
CA LEU A 159 -12.20 -19.33 -2.21
C LEU A 159 -12.77 -18.10 -1.48
N LEU A 160 -13.45 -18.33 -0.35
CA LEU A 160 -13.99 -17.27 0.49
C LEU A 160 -12.89 -16.42 1.14
N TRP A 161 -11.74 -17.01 1.46
CA TRP A 161 -10.57 -16.27 1.97
C TRP A 161 -9.90 -15.41 0.90
N ILE A 162 -9.79 -15.92 -0.33
CA ILE A 162 -9.11 -15.26 -1.45
C ILE A 162 -9.93 -14.08 -1.98
N PHE A 163 -11.26 -14.17 -1.99
CA PHE A 163 -12.12 -13.10 -2.52
C PHE A 163 -11.85 -11.70 -1.93
N PRO A 164 -11.87 -11.49 -0.59
CA PRO A 164 -11.55 -10.18 -0.02
C PRO A 164 -10.11 -9.73 -0.34
N LEU A 165 -9.16 -10.66 -0.48
CA LEU A 165 -7.78 -10.34 -0.85
C LEU A 165 -7.68 -9.83 -2.30
N ILE A 166 -8.38 -10.46 -3.24
CA ILE A 166 -8.46 -9.98 -4.63
C ILE A 166 -9.03 -8.56 -4.66
N TYR A 167 -10.13 -8.34 -3.95
CA TYR A 167 -10.75 -7.03 -3.86
C TYR A 167 -9.77 -5.96 -3.34
N LEU A 168 -9.05 -6.26 -2.26
CA LEU A 168 -8.04 -5.37 -1.67
C LEU A 168 -6.80 -5.19 -2.55
N ALA A 169 -6.38 -6.22 -3.29
CA ALA A 169 -5.28 -6.14 -4.25
C ALA A 169 -5.62 -5.18 -5.41
N VAL A 170 -6.87 -5.19 -5.89
CA VAL A 170 -7.35 -4.33 -6.98
C VAL A 170 -7.64 -2.90 -6.50
N LYS A 171 -8.34 -2.74 -5.37
CA LYS A 171 -8.73 -1.41 -4.86
C LYS A 171 -7.60 -0.70 -4.13
N GLY A 172 -6.70 -1.44 -3.49
CA GLY A 172 -5.53 -0.92 -2.79
C GLY A 172 -5.81 -0.39 -1.38
N GLY A 173 -4.98 0.56 -0.95
CA GLY A 173 -4.99 1.14 0.40
C GLY A 173 -6.28 1.90 0.72
N TRP A 174 -6.66 1.89 1.99
CA TRP A 174 -7.83 2.60 2.53
C TRP A 174 -7.42 3.95 3.17
N PRO A 175 -8.29 4.95 3.38
CA PRO A 175 -7.95 6.22 4.02
C PRO A 175 -7.13 6.17 5.32
N ILE A 176 -7.27 5.12 6.15
CA ILE A 176 -6.52 4.95 7.42
C ILE A 176 -5.39 3.89 7.30
N SER A 177 -5.21 3.27 6.14
CA SER A 177 -4.06 2.36 5.95
C SER A 177 -2.73 3.12 6.08
N VAL A 178 -1.70 2.42 6.57
CA VAL A 178 -0.33 2.97 6.66
C VAL A 178 0.13 3.50 5.30
N ASP A 179 -0.21 2.83 4.20
CA ASP A 179 0.07 3.30 2.83
C ASP A 179 -0.49 4.70 2.54
N THR A 180 -1.75 4.95 2.93
CA THR A 180 -2.39 6.25 2.71
C THR A 180 -1.79 7.31 3.62
N ILE A 181 -1.47 6.97 4.87
CA ILE A 181 -0.80 7.89 5.79
C ILE A 181 0.57 8.28 5.24
N LEU A 182 1.36 7.31 4.78
CA LEU A 182 2.69 7.53 4.23
C LEU A 182 2.66 8.32 2.92
N SER A 183 1.70 8.05 2.04
CA SER A 183 1.53 8.82 0.80
C SER A 183 1.14 10.28 1.06
N LYS A 184 0.35 10.56 2.10
CA LYS A 184 0.04 11.94 2.54
C LYS A 184 1.25 12.63 3.17
N MET A 185 2.14 11.89 3.82
CA MET A 185 3.38 12.40 4.41
C MET A 185 4.49 12.64 3.36
N ARG A 186 4.41 12.01 2.19
CA ARG A 186 5.41 12.17 1.13
C ARG A 186 5.45 13.64 0.68
N PRO A 187 6.63 14.30 0.71
CA PRO A 187 6.79 15.60 0.10
C PRO A 187 6.41 15.49 -1.38
N GLN A 188 5.39 16.24 -1.79
CA GLN A 188 5.06 16.35 -3.21
C GLN A 188 6.24 17.09 -3.86
N PHE A 189 7.13 16.33 -4.50
CA PHE A 189 8.06 16.92 -5.45
C PHE A 189 7.22 17.45 -6.58
N TYR A 190 6.90 18.75 -6.50
CA TYR A 190 6.30 19.46 -7.61
C TYR A 190 7.29 19.38 -8.77
N SER A 191 7.04 18.47 -9.71
CA SER A 191 7.67 18.55 -11.02
C SER A 191 7.03 19.78 -11.67
N PRO A 192 7.79 20.85 -11.98
CA PRO A 192 7.22 21.98 -12.65
C PRO A 192 6.66 21.48 -13.98
N SER A 193 5.33 21.47 -14.11
CA SER A 193 4.67 21.27 -15.38
C SER A 193 5.29 22.26 -16.35
N ALA A 194 5.96 21.77 -17.39
CA ALA A 194 6.52 22.62 -18.43
C ALA A 194 5.41 23.54 -18.92
N ILE A 195 5.55 24.83 -18.66
CA ILE A 195 4.64 25.86 -19.15
C ILE A 195 4.75 25.80 -20.66
N ARG A 196 3.78 25.18 -21.34
CA ARG A 196 3.64 25.31 -22.79
C ARG A 196 3.10 26.71 -23.05
N ILE A 197 3.99 27.60 -23.46
CA ILE A 197 3.64 28.90 -24.03
C ILE A 197 2.99 28.59 -25.37
N THR A 198 1.66 28.52 -25.38
CA THR A 198 0.90 28.52 -26.63
C THR A 198 0.26 29.89 -26.68
N ASP A 199 0.84 30.71 -27.54
CA ASP A 199 0.35 31.99 -28.01
C ASP A 199 0.34 33.14 -26.99
N GLY A 200 1.02 34.22 -27.40
CA GLY A 200 1.41 35.33 -26.55
C GLY A 200 0.25 35.94 -25.76
N ILE A 201 0.57 36.26 -24.50
CA ILE A 201 -0.19 37.13 -23.60
C ILE A 201 -1.43 36.45 -22.99
N THR A 202 -1.26 35.86 -21.80
CA THR A 202 -2.11 36.07 -20.61
C THR A 202 -1.39 35.47 -19.39
N ILE A 203 -0.93 36.31 -18.44
CA ILE A 203 -0.41 35.85 -17.14
C ILE A 203 -1.60 35.77 -16.19
N THR A 204 -2.13 34.59 -15.93
CA THR A 204 -3.10 34.38 -14.84
C THR A 204 -2.38 33.76 -13.64
N THR A 205 -2.14 34.60 -12.63
CA THR A 205 -1.59 34.24 -11.33
C THR A 205 -2.46 33.18 -10.65
N ALA A 206 -1.91 31.99 -10.40
CA ALA A 206 -2.52 31.00 -9.52
C ALA A 206 -1.52 30.61 -8.43
N SER A 207 -1.67 31.23 -7.25
CA SER A 207 -0.92 30.87 -6.04
C SER A 207 -1.67 29.77 -5.27
N LYS A 208 -0.95 28.74 -4.81
CA LYS A 208 -1.38 27.94 -3.65
C LYS A 208 -0.18 27.35 -2.91
N THR A 209 0.19 28.05 -1.84
CA THR A 209 1.33 27.76 -0.97
C THR A 209 0.95 26.75 0.13
N ARG A 210 1.75 25.68 0.32
CA ARG A 210 1.91 25.03 1.63
C ARG A 210 3.35 24.57 1.84
N ARG A 211 3.98 25.18 2.87
CA ARG A 211 5.23 24.82 3.59
C ARG A 211 6.38 24.26 2.76
N LEU A 212 7.42 25.09 2.54
CA LEU A 212 8.71 24.65 2.03
C LEU A 212 9.80 24.85 3.08
N ILE A 213 10.46 23.73 3.42
CA ILE A 213 11.73 23.65 4.13
C ILE A 213 12.81 24.06 3.12
N VAL A 214 13.46 25.20 3.36
CA VAL A 214 14.44 25.81 2.46
C VAL A 214 15.85 25.43 2.92
N SER A 215 16.63 24.73 2.09
CA SER A 215 18.11 24.90 2.13
C SER A 215 18.92 24.34 0.95
N ARG A 216 18.42 23.45 0.08
CA ARG A 216 19.28 22.85 -0.99
C ARG A 216 18.93 23.14 -2.44
N LEU A 217 17.78 23.73 -2.74
CA LEU A 217 17.39 24.05 -4.12
C LEU A 217 18.09 25.30 -4.70
N LYS A 218 18.65 26.16 -3.83
CA LYS A 218 19.12 27.52 -4.22
C LYS A 218 20.34 27.52 -5.15
N ILE A 219 21.12 26.43 -5.19
CA ILE A 219 22.39 26.42 -5.93
C ILE A 219 22.22 25.86 -7.36
N ARG A 220 21.25 24.95 -7.58
CA ARG A 220 21.13 24.27 -8.89
C ARG A 220 20.36 25.06 -9.95
N MET A 221 19.58 26.07 -9.55
CA MET A 221 18.76 26.86 -10.47
C MET A 221 19.51 28.03 -11.11
N LEU A 222 20.61 28.48 -10.51
CA LEU A 222 21.38 29.63 -11.00
C LEU A 222 22.37 29.27 -12.12
N SER A 223 22.64 27.99 -12.38
CA SER A 223 23.61 27.56 -13.39
C SER A 223 23.03 27.27 -14.78
N SER A 224 21.73 27.53 -14.99
CA SER A 224 21.03 27.18 -16.26
C SER A 224 20.47 28.39 -17.00
N ILE A 225 21.01 29.58 -16.78
CA ILE A 225 20.67 30.77 -17.56
C ILE A 225 21.68 30.87 -18.71
N GLU A 226 21.33 30.30 -19.86
CA GLU A 226 22.00 30.59 -21.12
C GLU A 226 21.59 31.97 -21.62
N ASN A 227 22.58 32.75 -22.03
CA ASN A 227 22.46 34.15 -22.40
C ASN A 227 21.94 34.23 -23.85
N THR A 228 20.62 34.28 -24.04
CA THR A 228 20.01 34.61 -25.34
C THR A 228 19.77 36.11 -25.43
N GLY A 229 20.45 36.74 -26.39
CA GLY A 229 20.66 38.19 -26.44
C GLY A 229 19.49 39.08 -26.86
N ALA A 230 19.77 40.38 -26.71
CA ALA A 230 19.26 41.56 -27.41
C ALA A 230 17.75 41.66 -27.70
N ALA A 231 16.94 41.94 -26.67
CA ALA A 231 15.81 42.87 -26.78
C ALA A 231 15.38 43.32 -25.38
N ALA A 232 15.16 44.63 -25.26
CA ALA A 232 14.70 45.30 -24.05
C ALA A 232 13.31 44.78 -23.62
N THR A 233 13.28 43.94 -22.58
CA THR A 233 12.33 43.94 -21.44
C THR A 233 12.75 42.76 -20.58
N ILE A 234 13.60 43.02 -19.59
CA ILE A 234 14.00 42.00 -18.60
C ILE A 234 12.75 41.70 -17.78
N GLY A 235 12.10 40.58 -18.06
CA GLY A 235 10.90 40.14 -17.36
C GLY A 235 11.13 40.12 -15.85
N THR A 236 10.18 40.66 -15.09
CA THR A 236 10.21 40.67 -13.63
C THR A 236 10.15 39.23 -13.10
N ILE A 237 11.26 38.70 -12.60
CA ILE A 237 11.27 37.45 -11.82
C ILE A 237 10.74 37.79 -10.42
N VAL A 238 9.44 37.55 -10.19
CA VAL A 238 8.85 37.71 -8.86
C VAL A 238 9.19 36.49 -8.00
N ILE A 239 10.32 36.54 -7.30
CA ILE A 239 10.66 35.57 -6.25
C ILE A 239 9.94 36.00 -4.97
N MET A 240 8.75 35.47 -4.71
CA MET A 240 8.09 35.65 -3.41
C MET A 240 8.78 34.77 -2.37
N SER A 241 9.74 35.33 -1.64
CA SER A 241 10.23 34.74 -0.40
C SER A 241 9.17 34.91 0.70
N PRO A 242 8.82 33.87 1.46
CA PRO A 242 7.83 33.98 2.53
C PRO A 242 8.38 34.69 3.78
N SER A 243 9.66 35.10 3.78
CA SER A 243 10.27 35.78 4.92
C SER A 243 10.03 37.30 4.86
N ASN A 244 9.14 37.75 5.74
CA ASN A 244 8.92 39.12 6.21
C ASN A 244 8.74 40.21 5.11
N LYS A 245 7.48 40.47 4.74
CA LYS A 245 7.06 41.43 3.70
C LYS A 245 7.73 42.82 3.80
N ALA A 246 8.01 43.30 5.02
CA ALA A 246 8.61 44.62 5.25
C ALA A 246 10.06 44.71 4.72
N VAL A 247 10.87 43.67 4.89
CA VAL A 247 12.28 43.65 4.48
C VAL A 247 12.42 43.54 2.96
N PHE A 248 11.46 42.88 2.30
CA PHE A 248 11.46 42.75 0.84
C PHE A 248 11.13 44.08 0.14
N SER A 249 10.14 44.82 0.67
CA SER A 249 9.75 46.14 0.16
C SER A 249 10.90 47.14 0.17
N GLU A 250 11.67 47.19 1.27
CA GLU A 250 12.78 48.13 1.41
C GLU A 250 13.94 47.83 0.45
N ASN A 251 14.25 46.55 0.23
CA ASN A 251 15.32 46.14 -0.67
C ASN A 251 15.00 46.42 -2.15
N VAL A 252 13.75 46.25 -2.57
CA VAL A 252 13.30 46.59 -3.92
C VAL A 252 13.36 48.10 -4.16
N ALA A 253 12.96 48.91 -3.16
CA ALA A 253 13.04 50.36 -3.24
C ALA A 253 14.50 50.85 -3.37
N ARG A 254 15.46 50.26 -2.63
CA ARG A 254 16.88 50.61 -2.74
C ARG A 254 17.53 50.21 -4.07
N GLN A 255 17.15 49.06 -4.64
CA GLN A 255 17.69 48.64 -5.94
C GLN A 255 17.25 49.56 -7.09
N ASN A 256 16.02 50.07 -7.05
CA ASN A 256 15.51 50.99 -8.08
C ASN A 256 16.05 52.42 -7.96
N SER A 257 16.71 52.78 -6.85
CA SER A 257 17.30 54.10 -6.63
C SER A 257 18.78 54.20 -6.96
N VAL A 258 19.44 53.13 -7.43
CA VAL A 258 20.83 53.20 -7.89
C VAL A 258 20.83 53.85 -9.29
N PRO A 259 21.42 55.04 -9.50
CA PRO A 259 21.44 55.66 -10.81
C PRO A 259 22.30 54.83 -11.77
N ALA A 260 21.80 54.61 -12.98
CA ALA A 260 22.57 54.03 -14.06
C ALA A 260 23.87 54.84 -14.23
N ALA A 261 25.01 54.19 -14.01
CA ALA A 261 26.31 54.77 -14.34
C ALA A 261 26.30 55.14 -15.83
N LYS A 262 26.49 56.43 -16.12
CA LYS A 262 26.65 56.94 -17.48
C LYS A 262 27.87 56.28 -18.10
N ASN A 263 27.68 55.56 -19.20
CA ASN A 263 28.76 55.28 -20.13
C ASN A 263 29.05 56.56 -20.92
N GLN A 264 30.12 57.26 -20.56
CA GLN A 264 30.98 58.07 -21.42
C GLN A 264 32.39 58.06 -20.83
#